data_AF-A0A941IXW7-F1
#
_entry.id   AF-A0A941IXW7-F1
#
_cell.length_a   1.000
_cell.length_b   1.000
_cell.length_c   1.000
_cell.angle_alpha   90.00
_cell.angle_beta   90.00
_cell.angle_gamma   90.00
#
_symmetry.space_group_name_H-M   'P 1'
#
loop_
_entity.id
_entity.type
_entity.pdbx_description
1 polymer ?
#
loop_
_entity_poly.entity_id
_entity_poly.type
_entity_poly.pdbx_seq_one_letter_code
_entity_poly.pdbx_strand_id
1 'polypeptide(L)'
;MRTILLLALLFMGSYVSAQNIMIYQPGPGANNGSDEGGLTGGKDTWVNRYSPGDNKGGLDHVLTSPRSSCNESDYKGYFKFDVSTLPEEVNAVYFGVTHIEHTSYCYSNCTADFYFYLCTSDWDEMSLVQNNLPTEESTAFFGPLAISYPNNLGVQEYDITSAYNYWKENPELNFGFVVYSPTTGCNNASVYFGVKSSDDAVEANRPYLKIDYSGSTAVHDLAKATTVGPNPFTDFINLPAAGVVNCYLTNLNGQKMDVGYSQGVKQLFTAHLPRGVYLLHLELEGQSITHKLIKR
;
A
#
# COMPACT_ATOMS: atom_id res chain seq x y z
N MET A 1 42.30 39.97 -32.74
CA MET A 1 42.07 38.97 -31.68
C MET A 1 40.95 39.47 -30.78
N ARG A 2 39.74 38.92 -30.90
CA ARG A 2 38.63 39.15 -29.96
C ARG A 2 38.10 37.78 -29.57
N THR A 3 38.43 37.38 -28.33
CA THR A 3 38.00 36.13 -27.72
C THR A 3 36.54 36.28 -27.30
N ILE A 4 35.64 35.54 -27.95
CA ILE A 4 34.24 35.44 -27.55
C ILE A 4 34.16 34.27 -26.56
N LEU A 5 33.87 34.60 -25.30
CA LEU A 5 33.64 33.64 -24.22
C LEU A 5 32.20 33.14 -24.34
N LEU A 6 31.99 31.87 -24.72
CA LEU A 6 30.69 31.21 -24.66
C LEU A 6 30.42 30.80 -23.21
N LEU A 7 29.40 31.39 -22.58
CA LEU A 7 28.89 30.97 -21.29
C LEU A 7 27.80 29.91 -21.52
N ALA A 8 28.09 28.65 -21.24
CA ALA A 8 27.09 27.58 -21.23
C ALA A 8 26.31 27.64 -19.89
N LEU A 9 25.08 28.13 -19.92
CA LEU A 9 24.15 27.97 -18.82
C LEU A 9 23.66 26.51 -18.79
N LEU A 10 24.14 25.74 -17.81
CA LEU A 10 23.55 24.48 -17.42
C LEU A 10 22.24 24.78 -16.68
N PHE A 11 21.10 24.56 -17.32
CA PHE A 11 19.81 24.48 -16.63
C PHE A 11 19.77 23.14 -15.87
N MET A 12 20.12 23.15 -14.58
CA MET A 12 19.72 22.07 -13.68
C MET A 12 18.21 22.22 -13.43
N GLY A 13 17.42 21.56 -14.26
CA GLY A 13 15.99 21.37 -14.00
C GLY A 13 15.85 20.48 -12.77
N SER A 14 15.41 21.07 -11.66
CA SER A 14 14.94 20.31 -10.50
C SER A 14 13.66 19.59 -10.90
N TYR A 15 13.74 18.28 -11.14
CA TYR A 15 12.56 17.45 -11.26
C TYR A 15 11.94 17.33 -9.87
N VAL A 16 10.86 18.06 -9.63
CA VAL A 16 9.93 17.76 -8.54
C VAL A 16 9.10 16.58 -9.05
N SER A 17 9.42 15.35 -8.63
CA SER A 17 8.49 14.25 -8.88
C SER A 17 7.25 14.48 -8.04
N ALA A 18 6.07 14.32 -8.64
CA ALA A 18 4.82 14.30 -7.89
C ALA A 18 4.83 13.02 -7.05
N GLN A 19 4.72 13.17 -5.73
CA GLN A 19 4.59 12.07 -4.78
C GLN A 19 3.20 11.43 -4.96
N ASN A 20 3.13 10.16 -5.35
CA ASN A 20 1.86 9.45 -5.49
C ASN A 20 1.64 8.62 -4.22
N ILE A 21 0.49 8.81 -3.58
CA ILE A 21 0.11 8.08 -2.36
C ILE A 21 -1.03 7.12 -2.68
N MET A 22 -0.86 5.84 -2.32
CA MET A 22 -1.89 4.81 -2.34
C MET A 22 -2.17 4.35 -0.91
N ILE A 23 -3.45 4.15 -0.58
CA ILE A 23 -3.88 3.47 0.64
C ILE A 23 -4.41 2.10 0.25
N TYR A 24 -3.78 1.05 0.77
CA TYR A 24 -4.19 -0.34 0.62
C TYR A 24 -4.72 -0.83 1.96
N GLN A 25 -6.03 -1.01 2.08
CA GLN A 25 -6.70 -1.31 3.34
C GLN A 25 -7.53 -2.59 3.19
N PRO A 26 -7.06 -3.72 3.75
CA PRO A 26 -7.82 -4.97 3.75
C PRO A 26 -9.17 -4.84 4.48
N GLY A 27 -10.21 -5.49 3.92
CA GLY A 27 -11.51 -5.66 4.56
C GLY A 27 -11.57 -6.88 5.50
N PRO A 28 -12.71 -7.13 6.17
CA PRO A 28 -12.86 -8.16 7.21
C PRO A 28 -12.85 -9.61 6.69
N GLY A 29 -12.89 -9.83 5.37
CA GLY A 29 -12.82 -11.20 4.87
C GLY A 29 -14.08 -12.03 5.10
N ALA A 30 -13.92 -13.32 4.86
CA ALA A 30 -14.94 -14.32 5.12
C ALA A 30 -14.71 -15.07 6.45
N ASN A 31 -13.55 -14.89 7.09
CA ASN A 31 -13.13 -15.55 8.32
C ASN A 31 -13.29 -17.07 8.25
N ASN A 32 -12.83 -17.66 7.15
CA ASN A 32 -12.99 -19.09 6.86
C ASN A 32 -11.68 -19.76 6.40
N GLY A 33 -10.55 -19.07 6.55
CA GLY A 33 -9.23 -19.50 6.08
C GLY A 33 -8.90 -19.11 4.64
N SER A 34 -9.78 -18.40 3.93
CA SER A 34 -9.48 -17.86 2.60
C SER A 34 -8.84 -16.47 2.60
N ASP A 35 -8.70 -15.86 3.77
CA ASP A 35 -8.27 -14.47 3.89
C ASP A 35 -6.74 -14.39 3.85
N GLU A 36 -6.22 -13.66 2.86
CA GLU A 36 -4.79 -13.67 2.50
C GLU A 36 -4.13 -12.28 2.57
N GLY A 37 -4.76 -11.33 3.25
CA GLY A 37 -4.28 -9.95 3.34
C GLY A 37 -4.69 -9.09 2.13
N GLY A 38 -5.72 -9.52 1.41
CA GLY A 38 -6.31 -8.89 0.23
C GLY A 38 -7.31 -7.78 0.58
N LEU A 39 -7.70 -6.94 -0.39
CA LEU A 39 -8.76 -5.93 -0.19
C LEU A 39 -10.09 -6.53 0.32
N THR A 40 -10.37 -7.78 -0.06
CA THR A 40 -11.62 -8.46 0.33
C THR A 40 -11.47 -9.34 1.56
N GLY A 41 -10.27 -9.47 2.14
CA GLY A 41 -9.98 -10.31 3.30
C GLY A 41 -8.58 -10.07 3.86
N GLY A 42 -8.51 -9.29 4.93
CA GLY A 42 -7.33 -9.08 5.74
C GLY A 42 -6.93 -10.34 6.45
N LYS A 43 -5.66 -10.40 6.87
CA LYS A 43 -5.12 -11.58 7.53
C LYS A 43 -4.33 -11.11 8.72
N ASP A 44 -5.01 -11.02 9.86
CA ASP A 44 -4.43 -10.52 11.09
C ASP A 44 -5.09 -11.11 12.34
N THR A 45 -4.26 -11.59 13.26
CA THR A 45 -4.73 -12.31 14.43
C THR A 45 -3.70 -12.24 15.55
N TRP A 46 -4.02 -12.81 16.70
CA TRP A 46 -3.06 -12.94 17.79
C TRP A 46 -3.20 -14.26 18.52
N VAL A 47 -2.15 -14.61 19.23
CA VAL A 47 -2.09 -15.84 20.03
C VAL A 47 -1.69 -15.50 21.44
N ASN A 48 -2.21 -16.28 22.40
CA ASN A 48 -1.77 -16.25 23.78
C ASN A 48 -1.03 -17.54 24.11
N ARG A 49 0.23 -17.43 24.58
CA ARG A 49 1.00 -18.61 25.01
C ARG A 49 0.26 -19.46 26.04
N TYR A 50 -0.50 -18.82 26.93
CA TYR A 50 -1.17 -19.47 28.04
C TYR A 50 -2.58 -19.96 27.72
N SER A 51 -3.09 -19.67 26.52
CA SER A 51 -4.35 -20.23 26.01
C SER A 51 -4.06 -20.95 24.69
N PRO A 52 -3.29 -22.07 24.71
CA PRO A 52 -2.60 -22.57 23.52
C PRO A 52 -3.50 -23.19 22.46
N GLY A 53 -4.78 -23.41 22.75
CA GLY A 53 -5.79 -23.89 21.80
C GLY A 53 -6.75 -22.80 21.31
N ASP A 54 -6.62 -21.57 21.81
CA ASP A 54 -7.52 -20.48 21.42
C ASP A 54 -7.05 -19.88 20.09
N ASN A 55 -7.91 -19.95 19.08
CA ASN A 55 -7.80 -19.11 17.90
C ASN A 55 -8.49 -17.78 18.16
N LYS A 56 -7.89 -16.69 17.67
CA LYS A 56 -8.41 -15.31 17.79
C LYS A 56 -8.65 -14.65 16.43
N GLY A 57 -8.66 -15.43 15.35
CA GLY A 57 -9.08 -14.94 14.03
C GLY A 57 -10.53 -14.48 14.06
N GLY A 58 -10.87 -13.46 13.28
CA GLY A 58 -12.22 -12.88 13.26
C GLY A 58 -12.53 -11.93 14.43
N LEU A 59 -11.58 -11.64 15.32
CA LEU A 59 -11.76 -10.62 16.35
C LEU A 59 -11.46 -9.24 15.80
N ASP A 60 -12.20 -8.22 16.24
CA ASP A 60 -12.06 -6.81 15.82
C ASP A 60 -10.76 -6.12 16.31
N HIS A 61 -9.83 -6.88 16.88
CA HIS A 61 -8.58 -6.38 17.44
C HIS A 61 -7.47 -7.44 17.51
N VAL A 62 -6.23 -6.95 17.46
CA VAL A 62 -5.00 -7.71 17.64
C VAL A 62 -4.27 -7.24 18.89
N LEU A 63 -3.96 -8.15 19.82
CA LEU A 63 -3.24 -7.83 21.06
C LEU A 63 -1.83 -8.42 21.06
N THR A 64 -0.89 -7.62 21.53
CA THR A 64 0.49 -8.06 21.80
C THR A 64 0.94 -7.51 23.14
N SER A 65 1.69 -8.29 23.91
CA SER A 65 2.12 -7.89 25.25
C SER A 65 3.59 -8.23 25.52
N PRO A 66 4.22 -7.60 26.53
CA PRO A 66 5.43 -8.12 27.15
C PRO A 66 5.24 -9.57 27.61
N ARG A 67 6.33 -10.29 27.82
CA ARG A 67 6.30 -11.66 28.36
C ARG A 67 6.18 -11.61 29.88
N SER A 68 5.14 -12.24 30.41
CA SER A 68 4.97 -12.36 31.85
C SER A 68 5.80 -13.51 32.42
N SER A 69 6.44 -13.29 33.56
CA SER A 69 7.11 -14.33 34.34
C SER A 69 6.24 -14.88 35.50
N CYS A 70 5.05 -14.33 35.74
CA CYS A 70 4.25 -14.64 36.93
C CYS A 70 2.78 -14.95 36.64
N ASN A 71 2.28 -14.73 35.42
CA ASN A 71 0.89 -14.99 35.04
C ASN A 71 0.76 -15.16 33.52
N GLU A 72 -0.48 -15.20 33.04
CA GLU A 72 -0.87 -15.66 31.70
C GLU A 72 -0.86 -14.56 30.60
N SER A 73 0.05 -13.59 30.70
CA SER A 73 0.20 -12.51 29.72
C SER A 73 1.45 -12.72 28.87
N ASP A 74 1.27 -13.20 27.64
CA ASP A 74 2.32 -13.31 26.61
C ASP A 74 1.63 -13.45 25.25
N TYR A 75 1.41 -12.32 24.59
CA TYR A 75 0.66 -12.24 23.34
C TYR A 75 1.56 -11.86 22.17
N LYS A 76 1.39 -12.55 21.04
CA LYS A 76 1.99 -12.19 19.75
C LYS A 76 0.89 -11.88 18.74
N GLY A 77 1.05 -10.80 17.99
CA GLY A 77 0.12 -10.37 16.94
C GLY A 77 0.72 -10.59 15.56
N TYR A 78 -0.06 -11.06 14.61
CA TYR A 78 0.36 -11.46 13.27
C TYR A 78 -0.42 -10.64 12.26
N PHE A 79 0.26 -10.23 11.19
CA PHE A 79 -0.33 -9.46 10.09
C PHE A 79 0.28 -9.93 8.77
N LYS A 80 -0.55 -10.03 7.72
CA LYS A 80 -0.09 -10.23 6.34
C LYS A 80 -0.88 -9.33 5.40
N PHE A 81 -0.18 -8.77 4.43
CA PHE A 81 -0.76 -8.03 3.31
C PHE A 81 -0.40 -8.75 2.02
N ASP A 82 -1.37 -8.94 1.14
CA ASP A 82 -1.10 -9.34 -0.24
C ASP A 82 -0.53 -8.13 -1.00
N VAL A 83 0.77 -8.20 -1.30
CA VAL A 83 1.49 -7.12 -2.01
C VAL A 83 1.68 -7.41 -3.50
N SER A 84 1.11 -8.52 -4.00
CA SER A 84 1.36 -9.00 -5.36
C SER A 84 0.93 -8.01 -6.44
N THR A 85 -0.16 -7.29 -6.23
CA THR A 85 -0.69 -6.29 -7.16
C THR A 85 -0.26 -4.86 -6.84
N LEU A 86 0.56 -4.65 -5.81
CA LEU A 86 0.96 -3.33 -5.33
C LEU A 86 2.22 -2.84 -6.06
N PRO A 87 2.50 -1.52 -6.08
CA PRO A 87 3.61 -0.93 -6.85
C PRO A 87 4.96 -1.61 -6.60
N GLU A 88 5.72 -1.87 -7.66
CA GLU A 88 7.07 -2.44 -7.57
C GLU A 88 8.07 -1.43 -7.01
N GLU A 89 8.07 -0.22 -7.55
CA GLU A 89 9.00 0.84 -7.18
C GLU A 89 8.33 1.80 -6.20
N VAL A 90 8.80 1.80 -4.94
CA VAL A 90 8.25 2.63 -3.86
C VAL A 90 9.32 3.53 -3.26
N ASN A 91 8.93 4.72 -2.81
CA ASN A 91 9.79 5.60 -2.03
C ASN A 91 9.71 5.24 -0.54
N ALA A 92 8.51 4.95 -0.04
CA ALA A 92 8.26 4.55 1.34
C ALA A 92 6.95 3.76 1.46
N VAL A 93 6.90 2.82 2.39
CA VAL A 93 5.69 2.08 2.75
C VAL A 93 5.53 2.08 4.26
N TYR A 94 4.35 2.50 4.72
CA TYR A 94 4.00 2.55 6.12
C TYR A 94 2.88 1.56 6.45
N PHE A 95 3.10 0.75 7.48
CA PHE A 95 2.06 -0.03 8.14
C PHE A 95 1.28 0.88 9.09
N GLY A 96 0.06 1.24 8.68
CA GLY A 96 -0.85 2.06 9.45
C GLY A 96 -1.82 1.22 10.27
N VAL A 97 -2.00 1.59 11.54
CA VAL A 97 -2.92 0.92 12.47
C VAL A 97 -3.57 1.92 13.41
N THR A 98 -4.77 1.59 13.89
CA THR A 98 -5.45 2.34 14.96
C THR A 98 -5.23 1.63 16.29
N HIS A 99 -4.52 2.28 17.21
CA HIS A 99 -4.31 1.76 18.57
C HIS A 99 -5.56 1.86 19.42
N ILE A 100 -5.78 0.83 20.22
CA ILE A 100 -6.78 0.82 21.28
C ILE A 100 -6.24 1.69 22.43
N GLU A 101 -7.06 2.63 22.90
CA GLU A 101 -6.67 3.48 24.03
C GLU A 101 -6.31 2.66 25.27
N HIS A 102 -5.26 3.08 25.98
CA HIS A 102 -4.83 2.46 27.22
C HIS A 102 -4.58 3.54 28.28
N THR A 103 -5.67 4.00 28.90
CA THR A 103 -5.68 5.11 29.86
C THR A 103 -6.25 4.75 31.23
N SER A 104 -6.74 3.52 31.40
CA SER A 104 -7.51 3.11 32.58
C SER A 104 -6.63 2.67 33.76
N TYR A 105 -5.67 1.76 33.54
CA TYR A 105 -4.77 1.28 34.59
C TYR A 105 -3.50 0.65 34.00
N CYS A 106 -2.41 0.70 34.76
CA CYS A 106 -1.25 -0.15 34.57
C CYS A 106 -0.59 -0.38 35.93
N TYR A 107 -0.32 -1.64 36.30
CA TYR A 107 0.28 -1.95 37.60
C TYR A 107 1.74 -2.40 37.52
N SER A 108 2.22 -2.79 36.33
CA SER A 108 3.59 -3.28 36.12
C SER A 108 3.92 -3.28 34.63
N ASN A 109 5.21 -3.21 34.26
CA ASN A 109 5.63 -3.14 32.85
C ASN A 109 4.85 -2.08 32.05
N CYS A 110 4.72 -0.89 32.65
CA CYS A 110 4.02 0.25 32.06
C CYS A 110 4.79 0.92 30.92
N THR A 111 6.01 0.45 30.65
CA THR A 111 6.80 0.76 29.47
C THR A 111 7.38 -0.54 28.96
N ALA A 112 7.29 -0.77 27.65
CA ALA A 112 7.88 -1.93 27.01
C ALA A 112 8.24 -1.63 25.55
N ASP A 113 9.20 -2.39 25.04
CA ASP A 113 9.64 -2.29 23.65
C ASP A 113 9.03 -3.41 22.82
N PHE A 114 8.45 -3.04 21.69
CA PHE A 114 7.87 -3.95 20.70
C PHE A 114 8.72 -3.98 19.45
N TYR A 115 8.71 -5.13 18.77
CA TYR A 115 9.54 -5.39 17.60
C TYR A 115 8.76 -6.18 16.56
N PHE A 116 9.06 -5.93 15.29
CA PHE A 116 8.41 -6.61 14.17
C PHE A 116 9.41 -7.57 13.52
N TYR A 117 9.01 -8.82 13.35
CA TYR A 117 9.82 -9.88 12.76
C TYR A 117 9.10 -10.46 11.55
N LEU A 118 9.83 -10.75 10.47
CA LEU A 118 9.24 -11.43 9.32
C LEU A 118 8.87 -12.86 9.70
N CYS A 119 7.72 -13.32 9.23
CA CYS A 119 7.38 -14.74 9.27
C CYS A 119 8.11 -15.48 8.14
N THR A 120 8.58 -16.69 8.40
CA THR A 120 9.36 -17.52 7.47
C THR A 120 8.62 -18.80 7.04
N SER A 121 7.43 -19.03 7.58
CA SER A 121 6.51 -20.06 7.12
C SER A 121 5.09 -19.54 7.07
N ASP A 122 4.27 -20.16 6.23
CA ASP A 122 2.86 -19.80 6.10
C ASP A 122 2.05 -20.11 7.35
N TRP A 123 0.90 -19.47 7.46
CA TRP A 123 -0.05 -19.64 8.54
C TRP A 123 -1.48 -19.32 8.07
N ASP A 124 -2.46 -19.84 8.79
CA ASP A 124 -3.88 -19.62 8.50
C ASP A 124 -4.52 -18.92 9.69
N GLU A 125 -5.15 -17.78 9.43
CA GLU A 125 -5.72 -16.89 10.45
C GLU A 125 -6.76 -17.57 11.34
N MET A 126 -7.57 -18.44 10.76
CA MET A 126 -8.70 -19.10 11.41
C MET A 126 -8.32 -20.38 12.15
N SER A 127 -7.05 -20.78 12.06
CA SER A 127 -6.51 -21.95 12.76
C SER A 127 -5.21 -21.67 13.50
N LEU A 128 -4.66 -20.45 13.42
CA LEU A 128 -3.47 -20.07 14.17
C LEU A 128 -3.73 -20.11 15.67
N VAL A 129 -2.90 -20.88 16.37
CA VAL A 129 -2.88 -21.08 17.82
C VAL A 129 -1.43 -21.25 18.29
N GLN A 130 -1.19 -21.29 19.59
CA GLN A 130 0.18 -21.39 20.13
C GLN A 130 0.95 -22.64 19.65
N ASN A 131 0.23 -23.72 19.30
CA ASN A 131 0.84 -25.00 18.92
C ASN A 131 1.23 -25.10 17.44
N ASN A 132 0.84 -24.15 16.59
CA ASN A 132 1.13 -24.16 15.14
C ASN A 132 1.63 -22.80 14.64
N LEU A 133 2.35 -22.05 15.49
CA LEU A 133 2.90 -20.75 15.11
C LEU A 133 3.80 -20.87 13.87
N PRO A 134 3.75 -19.88 12.95
CA PRO A 134 4.73 -19.81 11.89
C PRO A 134 6.12 -19.58 12.50
N THR A 135 7.14 -20.06 11.79
CA THR A 135 8.52 -19.68 12.12
C THR A 135 8.74 -18.20 11.82
N GLU A 136 9.68 -17.58 12.53
CA GLU A 136 9.98 -16.15 12.43
C GLU A 136 11.48 -15.92 12.29
N GLU A 137 11.86 -14.81 11.66
CA GLU A 137 13.24 -14.37 11.62
C GLU A 137 13.77 -14.09 13.02
N SER A 138 15.07 -14.35 13.22
CA SER A 138 15.72 -14.11 14.53
C SER A 138 15.99 -12.64 14.81
N THR A 139 15.99 -11.81 13.76
CA THR A 139 16.27 -10.37 13.83
C THR A 139 15.03 -9.58 13.42
N ALA A 140 14.70 -8.56 14.22
CA ALA A 140 13.59 -7.67 13.93
C ALA A 140 13.95 -6.77 12.74
N PHE A 141 13.02 -6.55 11.81
CA PHE A 141 13.19 -5.56 10.75
C PHE A 141 12.73 -4.17 11.19
N PHE A 142 11.93 -4.08 12.26
CA PHE A 142 11.49 -2.83 12.86
C PHE A 142 11.51 -2.92 14.40
N GLY A 143 11.85 -1.81 15.06
CA GLY A 143 11.92 -1.68 16.51
C GLY A 143 13.32 -1.26 16.98
N PRO A 144 13.49 -0.93 18.29
CA PRO A 144 12.46 -0.96 19.33
C PRO A 144 11.39 0.11 19.15
N LEU A 145 10.13 -0.28 19.36
CA LEU A 145 9.00 0.63 19.52
C LEU A 145 8.62 0.70 21.00
N ALA A 146 9.04 1.77 21.67
CA ALA A 146 8.71 2.00 23.07
C ALA A 146 7.26 2.48 23.20
N ILE A 147 6.41 1.70 23.88
CA ILE A 147 5.06 2.14 24.28
C ILE A 147 5.04 2.31 25.78
N SER A 148 4.51 3.43 26.25
CA SER A 148 4.32 3.72 27.68
C SER A 148 2.85 3.96 28.01
N TYR A 149 2.45 3.60 29.22
CA TYR A 149 1.15 3.95 29.81
C TYR A 149 1.24 5.30 30.55
N PRO A 150 0.18 6.11 30.58
CA PRO A 150 -1.03 5.98 29.77
C PRO A 150 -0.75 6.38 28.32
N ASN A 151 -1.50 5.81 27.38
CA ASN A 151 -1.47 6.26 26.00
C ASN A 151 -2.84 6.25 25.33
N ASN A 152 -2.99 7.17 24.38
CA ASN A 152 -4.06 7.20 23.41
C ASN A 152 -3.40 7.54 22.06
N LEU A 153 -2.69 6.55 21.51
CA LEU A 153 -1.87 6.77 20.33
C LEU A 153 -2.70 7.05 19.07
N GLY A 154 -3.97 6.61 19.04
CA GLY A 154 -4.83 6.73 17.87
C GLY A 154 -4.20 6.05 16.64
N VAL A 155 -4.29 6.68 15.48
CA VAL A 155 -3.66 6.18 14.26
C VAL A 155 -2.16 6.40 14.31
N GLN A 156 -1.40 5.32 14.12
CA GLN A 156 0.06 5.34 14.03
C GLN A 156 0.50 4.64 12.74
N GLU A 157 1.64 5.07 12.21
CA GLU A 157 2.24 4.56 10.99
C GLU A 157 3.68 4.16 11.24
N TYR A 158 4.03 2.92 10.89
CA TYR A 158 5.35 2.35 11.09
C TYR A 158 6.01 2.10 9.73
N ASP A 159 7.22 2.60 9.53
CA ASP A 159 7.95 2.40 8.28
C ASP A 159 8.35 0.93 8.12
N ILE A 160 7.76 0.26 7.12
CA ILE A 160 8.03 -1.13 6.78
C ILE A 160 8.60 -1.27 5.36
N THR A 161 9.17 -0.18 4.81
CA THR A 161 9.64 -0.13 3.42
C THR A 161 10.60 -1.28 3.08
N SER A 162 11.49 -1.63 4.01
CA SER A 162 12.43 -2.75 3.85
C SER A 162 11.73 -4.11 3.72
N ALA A 163 10.72 -4.38 4.55
CA ALA A 163 9.93 -5.60 4.51
C ALA A 163 9.09 -5.68 3.22
N TYR A 164 8.47 -4.56 2.83
CA TYR A 164 7.71 -4.46 1.60
C TYR A 164 8.58 -4.79 0.37
N ASN A 165 9.75 -4.15 0.25
CA ASN A 165 10.67 -4.40 -0.87
C ASN A 165 11.16 -5.85 -0.89
N TYR A 166 11.45 -6.43 0.29
CA TYR A 166 11.82 -7.84 0.39
C TYR A 166 10.72 -8.77 -0.15
N TRP A 167 9.45 -8.52 0.16
CA TRP A 167 8.33 -9.30 -0.37
C TRP A 167 8.08 -9.05 -1.86
N LYS A 168 8.35 -7.85 -2.38
CA LYS A 168 8.28 -7.57 -3.83
C LYS A 168 9.34 -8.34 -4.60
N GLU A 169 10.55 -8.42 -4.07
CA GLU A 169 11.66 -9.19 -4.65
C GLU A 169 11.48 -10.71 -4.52
N ASN A 170 10.83 -11.17 -3.44
CA ASN A 170 10.68 -12.59 -3.08
C ASN A 170 9.20 -12.89 -2.74
N PRO A 171 8.28 -12.86 -3.72
CA PRO A 171 6.85 -12.94 -3.47
C PRO A 171 6.42 -14.25 -2.80
N GLU A 172 7.12 -15.35 -3.06
CA GLU A 172 6.89 -16.65 -2.42
C GLU A 172 7.26 -16.70 -0.94
N LEU A 173 7.99 -15.69 -0.44
CA LEU A 173 8.41 -15.55 0.95
C LEU A 173 7.56 -14.53 1.71
N ASN A 174 6.50 -13.99 1.11
CA ASN A 174 5.55 -13.15 1.82
C ASN A 174 4.61 -13.97 2.70
N PHE A 175 5.07 -14.28 3.91
CA PHE A 175 4.25 -14.86 4.98
C PHE A 175 3.77 -13.82 6.00
N GLY A 176 3.93 -12.53 5.70
CA GLY A 176 3.64 -11.45 6.64
C GLY A 176 4.68 -11.32 7.75
N PHE A 177 4.25 -10.77 8.88
CA PHE A 177 5.11 -10.48 10.03
C PHE A 177 4.37 -10.64 11.35
N VAL A 178 5.16 -10.71 12.42
CA VAL A 178 4.70 -10.80 13.80
C VAL A 178 5.23 -9.65 14.63
N VAL A 179 4.39 -9.12 15.51
CA VAL A 179 4.69 -8.09 16.49
C VAL A 179 4.67 -8.72 17.88
N TYR A 180 5.78 -8.57 18.62
CA TYR A 180 5.81 -8.94 20.04
C TYR A 180 6.87 -8.17 20.81
N SER A 181 6.75 -8.20 22.14
CA SER A 181 7.73 -7.61 23.04
C SER A 181 8.59 -8.71 23.70
N PRO A 182 9.92 -8.63 23.61
CA PRO A 182 10.82 -9.49 24.38
C PRO A 182 10.99 -9.00 25.83
N THR A 183 10.51 -7.80 26.17
CA THR A 183 10.51 -7.29 27.54
C THR A 183 9.84 -8.30 28.45
N THR A 184 10.52 -8.68 29.53
CA THR A 184 10.06 -9.70 30.47
C THR A 184 9.87 -9.08 31.84
N GLY A 185 8.78 -9.40 32.53
CA GLY A 185 8.56 -9.05 33.93
C GLY A 185 7.29 -9.69 34.46
N CYS A 186 6.88 -9.38 35.69
CA CYS A 186 5.60 -9.88 36.19
C CYS A 186 4.47 -8.97 35.70
N ASN A 187 3.74 -9.36 34.66
CA ASN A 187 2.71 -8.53 34.02
C ASN A 187 1.39 -8.54 34.79
N ASN A 188 1.26 -7.78 35.86
CA ASN A 188 -0.04 -7.41 36.39
C ASN A 188 -0.52 -6.13 35.66
N ALA A 189 -1.36 -6.28 34.63
CA ALA A 189 -1.82 -5.20 33.75
C ALA A 189 -0.67 -4.35 33.17
N SER A 190 -0.01 -4.88 32.14
CA SER A 190 1.09 -4.23 31.42
C SER A 190 0.61 -3.38 30.26
N VAL A 191 1.52 -2.54 29.75
CA VAL A 191 1.32 -1.90 28.45
C VAL A 191 1.26 -2.97 27.35
N TYR A 192 0.50 -2.70 26.29
CA TYR A 192 0.35 -3.59 25.15
C TYR A 192 0.46 -2.78 23.85
N PHE A 193 0.91 -3.42 22.77
CA PHE A 193 0.64 -2.93 21.41
C PHE A 193 -0.64 -3.63 20.99
N GLY A 194 -1.75 -2.89 21.05
CA GLY A 194 -3.10 -3.39 20.83
C GLY A 194 -3.78 -2.50 19.84
N VAL A 195 -4.19 -3.09 18.73
CA VAL A 195 -4.67 -2.36 17.55
C VAL A 195 -5.97 -2.96 17.06
N LYS A 196 -6.72 -2.19 16.29
CA LYS A 196 -7.87 -2.68 15.54
C LYS A 196 -7.42 -3.62 14.42
N SER A 197 -8.23 -4.65 14.16
CA SER A 197 -7.99 -5.64 13.11
C SER A 197 -8.70 -5.25 11.81
N SER A 198 -8.49 -6.03 10.75
CA SER A 198 -9.30 -5.91 9.53
C SER A 198 -10.79 -6.23 9.74
N ASP A 199 -11.13 -6.95 10.81
CA ASP A 199 -12.51 -7.24 11.23
C ASP A 199 -13.24 -6.08 11.91
N ASP A 200 -12.57 -4.95 12.19
CA ASP A 200 -13.26 -3.80 12.77
C ASP A 200 -14.39 -3.33 11.84
N ALA A 201 -15.58 -3.14 12.42
CA ALA A 201 -16.77 -2.72 11.66
C ALA A 201 -16.60 -1.32 11.03
N VAL A 202 -15.72 -0.49 11.58
CA VAL A 202 -15.40 0.85 11.08
C VAL A 202 -14.16 0.77 10.20
N GLU A 203 -14.36 0.92 8.89
CA GLU A 203 -13.28 0.84 7.89
C GLU A 203 -12.07 1.72 8.23
N ALA A 204 -12.31 2.96 8.68
CA ALA A 204 -11.24 3.91 9.03
C ALA A 204 -10.33 3.44 10.18
N ASN A 205 -10.76 2.45 10.97
CA ASN A 205 -9.96 1.90 12.06
C ASN A 205 -9.01 0.78 11.61
N ARG A 206 -9.30 0.12 10.49
CA ARG A 206 -8.63 -1.11 10.05
C ARG A 206 -7.17 -0.87 9.69
N PRO A 207 -6.28 -1.87 9.85
CA PRO A 207 -4.92 -1.81 9.37
C PRO A 207 -4.83 -1.50 7.88
N TYR A 208 -3.80 -0.77 7.46
CA TYR A 208 -3.57 -0.42 6.06
C TYR A 208 -2.08 -0.31 5.74
N LEU A 209 -1.74 -0.35 4.46
CA LEU A 209 -0.47 0.13 3.93
C LEU A 209 -0.67 1.50 3.29
N LYS A 210 0.10 2.50 3.72
CA LYS A 210 0.27 3.75 2.98
C LYS A 210 1.54 3.66 2.16
N ILE A 211 1.38 3.65 0.85
CA ILE A 211 2.45 3.46 -0.10
C ILE A 211 2.70 4.80 -0.79
N ASP A 212 3.85 5.38 -0.51
CA ASP A 212 4.42 6.43 -1.33
C ASP A 212 5.26 5.78 -2.43
N TYR A 213 4.84 5.98 -3.67
CA TYR A 213 5.53 5.43 -4.81
C TYR A 213 5.87 6.52 -5.80
N SER A 214 7.03 6.35 -6.43
CA SER A 214 7.39 7.09 -7.62
C SER A 214 6.59 6.52 -8.78
N GLY A 215 5.28 6.75 -8.77
CA GLY A 215 4.52 6.64 -9.98
C GLY A 215 5.22 7.51 -11.01
N SER A 216 5.74 6.89 -12.08
CA SER A 216 5.98 7.61 -13.33
C SER A 216 4.74 8.48 -13.51
N THR A 217 4.88 9.81 -13.46
CA THR A 217 3.89 10.69 -14.08
C THR A 217 3.77 10.15 -15.49
N ALA A 218 2.68 9.42 -15.78
CA ALA A 218 2.55 8.48 -16.89
C ALA A 218 3.27 8.92 -18.17
N VAL A 219 4.53 8.51 -18.33
CA VAL A 219 5.25 8.59 -19.61
C VAL A 219 5.89 7.25 -19.99
N HIS A 220 6.01 6.27 -19.09
CA HIS A 220 6.47 4.94 -19.45
C HIS A 220 5.73 3.87 -18.64
N ASP A 221 4.59 3.37 -19.17
CA ASP A 221 4.55 2.00 -19.73
C ASP A 221 3.18 1.61 -20.33
N LEU A 222 2.61 2.44 -21.20
CA LEU A 222 1.61 1.99 -22.19
C LEU A 222 2.29 1.72 -23.53
N ALA A 223 3.37 0.93 -23.47
CA ALA A 223 3.95 0.26 -24.63
C ALA A 223 3.39 -1.16 -24.80
N LYS A 224 2.33 -1.54 -24.07
CA LYS A 224 1.37 -2.50 -24.62
C LYS A 224 0.52 -1.75 -25.65
N ALA A 225 1.05 -1.74 -26.88
CA ALA A 225 0.74 -0.84 -27.99
C ALA A 225 -0.76 -0.60 -28.26
N THR A 226 -1.32 0.39 -27.59
CA THR A 226 -2.49 1.13 -28.06
C THR A 226 -1.97 2.11 -29.12
N THR A 227 -2.01 1.74 -30.41
CA THR A 227 -1.45 2.55 -31.51
C THR A 227 -2.23 3.85 -31.71
N VAL A 228 -2.00 4.85 -30.86
CA VAL A 228 -2.52 6.21 -31.05
C VAL A 228 -1.51 6.99 -31.87
N GLY A 229 -1.92 7.41 -33.07
CA GLY A 229 -1.04 8.21 -33.94
C GLY A 229 -1.72 8.60 -35.25
N PRO A 230 -1.12 9.47 -36.07
CA PRO A 230 0.23 10.03 -35.90
C PRO A 230 0.30 11.02 -34.73
N ASN A 231 1.49 11.15 -34.14
CA ASN A 231 1.80 12.21 -33.19
C ASN A 231 3.23 12.74 -33.50
N PRO A 232 3.41 13.97 -33.99
CA PRO A 232 2.38 15.00 -34.19
C PRO A 232 1.33 14.66 -35.27
N PHE A 233 0.10 15.14 -35.09
CA PHE A 233 -1.01 14.93 -36.02
C PHE A 233 -1.34 16.18 -36.83
N THR A 234 -1.98 15.98 -37.99
CA THR A 234 -2.62 17.03 -38.79
C THR A 234 -4.12 16.79 -38.78
N ASP A 235 -4.67 16.04 -39.72
CA ASP A 235 -6.11 16.06 -39.99
C ASP A 235 -6.89 15.00 -39.23
N PHE A 236 -6.19 13.98 -38.71
CA PHE A 236 -6.79 12.88 -37.97
C PHE A 236 -5.82 12.26 -36.95
N ILE A 237 -6.40 11.55 -35.99
CA ILE A 237 -5.69 10.68 -35.04
C ILE A 237 -6.30 9.29 -35.17
N ASN A 238 -5.49 8.27 -35.47
CA ASN A 238 -5.90 6.88 -35.41
C ASN A 238 -5.95 6.42 -33.95
N LEU A 239 -6.98 5.65 -33.63
CA LEU A 239 -7.23 5.04 -32.33
C LEU A 239 -7.01 3.52 -32.37
N PRO A 240 -6.84 2.85 -31.23
CA PRO A 240 -6.71 1.39 -31.18
C PRO A 240 -7.89 0.66 -31.81
N ALA A 241 -7.60 -0.54 -32.33
CA ALA A 241 -8.56 -1.32 -33.11
C ALA A 241 -9.69 -1.98 -32.29
N ALA A 242 -9.55 -2.16 -30.99
CA ALA A 242 -10.52 -2.87 -30.16
C ALA A 242 -10.77 -2.14 -28.83
N GLY A 243 -12.00 -2.26 -28.31
CA GLY A 243 -12.33 -1.92 -26.94
C GLY A 243 -12.57 -0.44 -26.61
N VAL A 244 -12.58 0.48 -27.59
CA VAL A 244 -12.90 1.90 -27.32
C VAL A 244 -14.38 2.04 -26.98
N VAL A 245 -14.67 2.21 -25.69
CA VAL A 245 -16.01 2.50 -25.16
C VAL A 245 -16.32 3.98 -25.35
N ASN A 246 -15.35 4.84 -25.06
CA ASN A 246 -15.48 6.28 -25.14
C ASN A 246 -14.14 6.93 -25.50
N CYS A 247 -14.19 8.05 -26.21
CA CYS A 247 -13.00 8.86 -26.46
C CYS A 247 -13.35 10.34 -26.61
N TYR A 248 -12.48 11.22 -26.12
CA TYR A 248 -12.60 12.66 -26.34
C TYR A 248 -11.25 13.36 -26.23
N LEU A 249 -11.16 14.55 -26.83
CA LEU A 249 -9.99 15.41 -26.77
C LEU A 249 -10.23 16.60 -25.84
N THR A 250 -9.22 17.02 -25.09
CA THR A 250 -9.21 18.29 -24.36
C THR A 250 -7.99 19.12 -24.70
N ASN A 251 -8.08 20.45 -24.60
CA ASN A 251 -6.91 21.32 -24.56
C ASN A 251 -6.26 21.32 -23.16
N LEU A 252 -5.16 22.06 -22.98
CA LEU A 252 -4.45 22.17 -21.69
C LEU A 252 -5.25 22.86 -20.59
N ASN A 253 -6.31 23.60 -20.94
CA ASN A 253 -7.22 24.22 -19.98
C ASN A 253 -8.38 23.29 -19.58
N GLY A 254 -8.36 22.04 -20.04
CA GLY A 254 -9.41 21.05 -19.78
C GLY A 254 -10.69 21.23 -20.62
N GLN A 255 -10.71 22.17 -21.58
CA GLN A 255 -11.87 22.34 -22.47
C GLN A 255 -11.94 21.20 -23.46
N LYS A 256 -13.10 20.54 -23.54
CA LYS A 256 -13.37 19.47 -24.50
C LYS A 256 -13.47 20.03 -25.92
N MET A 257 -12.77 19.40 -26.85
CA MET A 257 -12.79 19.77 -28.26
C MET A 257 -13.91 19.03 -28.98
N ASP A 258 -14.57 19.72 -29.91
CA ASP A 258 -15.61 19.15 -30.76
C ASP A 258 -14.98 18.35 -31.91
N VAL A 259 -14.73 17.06 -31.69
CA VAL A 259 -14.10 16.18 -32.68
C VAL A 259 -14.99 14.97 -32.96
N GLY A 260 -15.18 14.67 -34.24
CA GLY A 260 -15.94 13.50 -34.67
C GLY A 260 -15.08 12.23 -34.61
N TYR A 261 -15.57 11.21 -33.91
CA TYR A 261 -15.00 9.85 -33.97
C TYR A 261 -15.76 9.01 -35.00
N SER A 262 -15.04 8.42 -35.96
CA SER A 262 -15.62 7.43 -36.87
C SER A 262 -15.19 6.03 -36.47
N GLN A 263 -16.13 5.21 -36.01
CA GLN A 263 -15.90 3.82 -35.65
C GLN A 263 -15.44 2.97 -36.85
N GLY A 264 -15.93 3.28 -38.06
CA GLY A 264 -15.61 2.49 -39.26
C GLY A 264 -14.15 2.57 -39.69
N VAL A 265 -13.54 3.76 -39.57
CA VAL A 265 -12.11 3.98 -39.89
C VAL A 265 -11.23 4.14 -38.65
N LYS A 266 -11.84 4.12 -37.45
CA LYS A 266 -11.17 4.23 -36.14
C LYS A 266 -10.32 5.48 -35.99
N GLN A 267 -10.88 6.62 -36.40
CA GLN A 267 -10.19 7.91 -36.42
C GLN A 267 -11.00 9.01 -35.74
N LEU A 268 -10.30 9.91 -35.06
CA LEU A 268 -10.79 11.23 -34.68
C LEU A 268 -10.41 12.23 -35.77
N PHE A 269 -11.37 12.98 -36.30
CA PHE A 269 -11.12 14.03 -37.28
C PHE A 269 -10.84 15.37 -36.59
N THR A 270 -9.66 15.92 -36.87
CA THR A 270 -9.08 17.05 -36.12
C THR A 270 -8.56 18.17 -37.02
N ALA A 271 -8.91 18.15 -38.31
CA ALA A 271 -8.48 19.16 -39.29
C ALA A 271 -8.74 20.60 -38.83
N HIS A 272 -9.90 20.86 -38.22
CA HIS A 272 -10.33 22.19 -37.78
C HIS A 272 -9.66 22.67 -36.47
N LEU A 273 -8.95 21.80 -35.75
CA LEU A 273 -8.32 22.19 -34.48
C LEU A 273 -7.11 23.11 -34.73
N PRO A 274 -6.91 24.16 -33.90
CA PRO A 274 -5.71 24.97 -34.00
C PRO A 274 -4.45 24.19 -33.58
N ARG A 275 -3.29 24.64 -34.04
CA ARG A 275 -1.98 24.13 -33.59
C ARG A 275 -1.87 24.23 -32.08
N GLY A 276 -1.35 23.18 -31.44
CA GLY A 276 -1.26 23.14 -29.99
C GLY A 276 -1.04 21.75 -29.41
N VAL A 277 -1.07 21.68 -28.10
CA VAL A 277 -0.98 20.43 -27.32
C VAL A 277 -2.37 20.06 -26.84
N TYR A 278 -2.73 18.80 -27.02
CA TYR A 278 -4.01 18.22 -26.64
C TYR A 278 -3.81 16.97 -25.79
N LEU A 279 -4.80 16.67 -24.96
CA LEU A 279 -4.90 15.42 -24.22
C LEU A 279 -6.05 14.60 -24.81
N LEU A 280 -5.74 13.40 -25.28
CA LEU A 280 -6.71 12.41 -25.72
C LEU A 280 -7.03 11.49 -24.54
N HIS A 281 -8.29 11.47 -24.14
CA HIS A 281 -8.81 10.57 -23.11
C HIS A 281 -9.49 9.40 -23.81
N LEU A 282 -9.10 8.18 -23.45
CA LEU A 282 -9.62 6.92 -23.96
C LEU A 282 -10.18 6.11 -22.81
N GLU A 283 -11.41 5.65 -22.95
CA GLU A 283 -12.00 4.64 -22.09
C GLU A 283 -12.02 3.32 -22.87
N LEU A 284 -11.23 2.38 -22.40
CA LEU A 284 -11.20 0.99 -22.84
C LEU A 284 -11.98 0.14 -21.83
N GLU A 285 -12.38 -1.08 -22.19
CA GLU A 285 -13.15 -2.01 -21.33
C GLU A 285 -12.58 -2.12 -19.89
N GLY A 286 -13.08 -1.26 -18.97
CA GLY A 286 -12.65 -1.17 -17.57
C GLY A 286 -11.37 -0.34 -17.30
N GLN A 287 -10.80 0.37 -18.27
CA GLN A 287 -9.57 1.15 -18.11
C GLN A 287 -9.65 2.55 -18.74
N SER A 288 -9.13 3.56 -18.05
CA SER A 288 -9.00 4.93 -18.58
C SER A 288 -7.54 5.27 -18.87
N ILE A 289 -7.26 5.76 -20.07
CA ILE A 289 -5.93 6.10 -20.56
C ILE A 289 -5.92 7.52 -21.09
N THR A 290 -4.84 8.28 -20.85
CA THR A 290 -4.64 9.62 -21.42
C THR A 290 -3.36 9.69 -22.26
N HIS A 291 -3.46 10.20 -23.50
CA HIS A 291 -2.32 10.44 -24.39
C HIS A 291 -2.12 11.94 -24.65
N LYS A 292 -0.87 12.41 -24.56
CA LYS A 292 -0.48 13.74 -25.01
C LYS A 292 -0.23 13.75 -26.51
N LEU A 293 -0.91 14.64 -27.24
CA LEU A 293 -0.80 14.78 -28.70
C LEU A 293 -0.44 16.20 -29.11
N ILE A 294 0.31 16.33 -30.20
CA ILE A 294 0.76 17.61 -30.75
C ILE A 294 0.13 17.83 -32.13
N LYS A 295 -0.64 18.91 -32.30
CA LYS A 295 -1.19 19.32 -33.60
C LYS A 295 -0.23 20.26 -34.33
N ARG A 296 0.13 19.90 -35.56
CA ARG A 296 0.92 20.73 -36.50
C ARG A 296 0.03 21.48 -37.49
#